data_AF-A0A165ZDZ2-F1
#
_entry.id   AF-A0A165ZDZ2-F1
#
_cell.length_a   1.000
_cell.length_b   1.000
_cell.length_c   1.000
_cell.angle_alpha   90.00
_cell.angle_beta   90.00
_cell.angle_gamma   90.00
#
_symmetry.space_group_name_H-M   'P 1'
#
loop_
_entity.id
_entity.type
_entity.pdbx_description
1 polymer ?
#
loop_
_entity_poly.entity_id
_entity_poly.type
_entity_poly.pdbx_seq_one_letter_code
_entity_poly.pdbx_strand_id
1 'polypeptide(L)'
;MADPVGLASLGVGGIKKVLRHGTKVRARRRDIGALSLALDKAHALLTTSHHDAPETYRIHEEVLAPLINEVVLFLDSVSARERYQSVLGKYVRPGHDSVSARRLLAALEASPAHIKSRLIDEKLSLTQLRVDTIPEVLAEASEKQREALHNLLRGIILWNSFFH
;
A
#
# COMPACT_ATOMS: atom_id res chain seq x y z
N MET A 1 -0.73 35.55 47.01
CA MET A 1 -2.10 35.14 47.41
C MET A 1 -2.76 34.56 46.17
N ALA A 2 -3.17 33.29 46.21
CA ALA A 2 -3.85 32.64 45.07
C ALA A 2 -5.33 33.01 45.11
N ASP A 3 -5.87 33.54 44.02
CA ASP A 3 -7.30 33.87 43.90
C ASP A 3 -8.18 32.62 44.04
N PRO A 4 -9.03 32.51 45.07
CA PRO A 4 -9.87 31.32 45.31
C PRO A 4 -11.06 31.22 44.34
N VAL A 5 -11.32 32.26 43.52
CA VAL A 5 -12.49 32.35 42.65
C VAL A 5 -12.35 31.48 41.37
N GLY A 6 -11.11 31.19 40.94
CA GLY A 6 -10.87 30.37 39.74
C GLY A 6 -11.29 28.91 39.87
N LEU A 7 -11.17 28.33 41.07
CA LEU A 7 -11.49 26.93 41.34
C LEU A 7 -12.98 26.68 41.63
N ALA A 8 -13.68 27.66 42.22
CA ALA A 8 -15.12 27.55 42.51
C ALA A 8 -16.00 27.64 41.24
N SER A 9 -15.49 28.24 40.15
CA SER A 9 -16.19 28.32 38.85
C SER A 9 -16.23 26.99 38.08
N LEU A 10 -15.41 26.01 38.50
CA LEU A 10 -15.43 24.65 37.99
C LEU A 10 -16.44 23.81 38.77
N GLY A 11 -17.73 24.15 38.70
CA GLY A 11 -18.80 23.25 39.17
C GLY A 11 -18.71 21.87 38.50
N VAL A 12 -19.61 20.94 38.83
CA VAL A 12 -19.68 19.57 38.26
C VAL A 12 -19.51 19.53 36.72
N GLY A 13 -19.94 20.58 36.01
CA GLY A 13 -19.73 20.75 34.57
C GLY A 13 -18.27 20.99 34.14
N GLY A 14 -17.47 21.70 34.93
CA GLY A 14 -16.02 21.90 34.71
C GLY A 14 -15.23 20.61 34.86
N ILE A 15 -15.50 19.85 35.92
CA ILE A 15 -14.89 18.53 36.17
C ILE A 15 -15.21 17.56 35.02
N LYS A 16 -16.47 17.51 34.56
CA LYS A 16 -16.87 16.71 33.40
C LYS A 16 -16.14 17.11 32.11
N LYS A 17 -15.90 18.42 31.88
CA LYS A 17 -15.14 18.91 30.72
C LYS A 17 -13.67 18.48 30.78
N VAL A 18 -13.02 18.60 31.94
CA VAL A 18 -11.62 18.18 32.16
C VAL A 18 -11.47 16.67 31.98
N LEU A 19 -12.37 15.87 32.55
CA LEU A 19 -12.36 14.41 32.37
C LEU A 19 -12.53 14.01 30.91
N ARG A 20 -13.48 14.63 30.18
CA ARG A 20 -13.68 14.42 28.73
C ARG A 20 -12.47 14.86 27.90
N HIS A 21 -11.77 15.90 28.31
CA HIS A 21 -10.55 16.33 27.63
C HIS A 21 -9.43 15.30 27.84
N GLY A 22 -9.22 14.84 29.07
CA GLY A 22 -8.22 13.83 29.40
C GLY A 22 -8.45 12.48 28.72
N THR A 23 -9.70 12.05 28.53
CA THR A 23 -10.01 10.84 27.75
C THR A 23 -9.69 11.02 26.26
N LYS A 24 -10.02 12.17 25.67
CA LYS A 24 -9.69 12.50 24.26
C LYS A 24 -8.18 12.54 24.01
N VAL A 25 -7.41 13.13 24.94
CA VAL A 25 -5.94 13.17 24.83
C VAL A 25 -5.34 11.77 24.91
N ARG A 26 -5.83 10.91 25.83
CA ARG A 26 -5.39 9.52 25.94
C ARG A 26 -5.73 8.71 24.69
N ALA A 27 -6.93 8.86 24.15
CA ALA A 27 -7.34 8.21 22.91
C ALA A 27 -6.45 8.63 21.73
N ARG A 28 -6.20 9.94 21.58
CA ARG A 28 -5.28 10.47 20.56
C ARG A 28 -3.89 9.83 20.66
N ARG A 29 -3.29 9.79 21.86
CA ARG A 29 -1.96 9.19 22.05
C ARG A 29 -1.92 7.72 21.66
N ARG A 30 -2.97 6.96 22.01
CA ARG A 30 -3.10 5.56 21.62
C ARG A 30 -3.20 5.41 20.10
N ASP A 31 -4.06 6.20 19.45
CA ASP A 31 -4.29 6.10 18.01
C ASP A 31 -3.03 6.49 17.22
N ILE A 32 -2.31 7.54 17.64
CA ILE A 32 -1.04 7.94 17.03
C ILE A 32 0.05 6.89 17.26
N GLY A 33 0.13 6.31 18.46
CA GLY A 33 1.10 5.24 18.75
C GLY A 33 0.82 3.96 17.96
N ALA A 34 -0.46 3.61 17.75
CA ALA A 34 -0.83 2.51 16.86
C ALA A 34 -0.43 2.81 15.40
N LEU A 35 -0.65 4.04 14.96
CA LEU A 35 -0.27 4.48 13.61
C LEU A 35 1.24 4.44 13.38
N SER A 36 2.06 4.89 14.34
CA SER A 36 3.52 4.83 14.22
C SER A 36 4.03 3.39 14.14
N LEU A 37 3.47 2.48 14.94
CA LEU A 37 3.81 1.05 14.84
C LEU A 37 3.41 0.45 13.49
N ALA A 38 2.27 0.87 12.93
CA ALA A 38 1.83 0.43 11.61
C ALA A 38 2.73 0.99 10.50
N LEU A 39 3.20 2.24 10.63
CA LEU A 39 4.18 2.84 9.73
C LEU A 39 5.49 2.05 9.72
N ASP A 40 6.04 1.72 10.89
CA ASP A 40 7.28 0.94 11.00
C ASP A 40 7.15 -0.41 10.31
N LYS A 41 6.01 -1.09 10.49
CA LYS A 41 5.71 -2.36 9.81
C LYS A 41 5.58 -2.19 8.30
N ALA A 42 4.91 -1.14 7.82
CA ALA A 42 4.74 -0.87 6.40
C ALA A 42 6.09 -0.57 5.73
N HIS A 43 6.93 0.22 6.40
CA HIS A 43 8.28 0.51 5.94
C HIS A 43 9.15 -0.76 5.92
N ALA A 44 9.12 -1.55 6.99
CA ALA A 44 9.83 -2.83 7.04
C ALA A 44 9.39 -3.74 5.88
N LEU A 45 8.08 -3.86 5.64
CA LEU A 45 7.54 -4.68 4.56
C LEU A 45 8.03 -4.22 3.18
N LEU A 46 8.05 -2.91 2.93
CA LEU A 46 8.57 -2.33 1.70
C LEU A 46 10.07 -2.58 1.53
N THR A 47 10.85 -2.45 2.60
CA THR A 47 12.29 -2.74 2.55
C THR A 47 12.59 -4.22 2.33
N THR A 48 11.81 -5.12 2.94
CA THR A 48 11.98 -6.57 2.74
C THR A 48 11.58 -6.99 1.33
N SER A 49 10.49 -6.45 0.77
CA SER A 49 10.11 -6.79 -0.60
C SER A 49 11.14 -6.30 -1.62
N HIS A 50 11.84 -5.20 -1.35
CA HIS A 50 12.93 -4.72 -2.19
C HIS A 50 14.09 -5.73 -2.28
N HIS A 51 14.43 -6.39 -1.16
CA HIS A 51 15.55 -7.31 -1.09
C HIS A 51 15.17 -8.74 -1.49
N ASP A 52 14.03 -9.24 -1.00
CA ASP A 52 13.67 -10.66 -1.10
C ASP A 52 12.80 -10.98 -2.32
N ALA A 53 12.06 -10.00 -2.86
CA ALA A 53 11.11 -10.21 -3.94
C ALA A 53 11.03 -9.00 -4.90
N PRO A 54 12.13 -8.69 -5.64
CA PRO A 54 12.20 -7.51 -6.51
C PRO A 54 11.12 -7.50 -7.60
N GLU A 55 10.63 -8.67 -8.02
CA GLU A 55 9.55 -8.81 -9.00
C GLU A 55 8.22 -8.25 -8.48
N THR A 56 7.94 -8.39 -7.18
CA THR A 56 6.70 -7.87 -6.57
C THR A 56 6.90 -6.51 -5.91
N TYR A 57 8.15 -6.05 -5.75
CA TYR A 57 8.51 -4.79 -5.13
C TYR A 57 7.73 -3.61 -5.72
N ARG A 58 7.60 -3.54 -7.06
CA ARG A 58 6.86 -2.45 -7.72
C ARG A 58 5.43 -2.32 -7.19
N ILE A 59 4.71 -3.43 -7.03
CA ILE A 59 3.34 -3.42 -6.49
C ILE A 59 3.33 -2.99 -5.02
N HIS A 60 4.29 -3.49 -4.23
CA HIS A 60 4.42 -3.07 -2.84
C HIS A 60 4.68 -1.56 -2.73
N GLU A 61 5.56 -1.02 -3.56
CA GLU A 61 5.90 0.39 -3.64
C GLU A 61 4.70 1.25 -4.04
N GLU A 62 3.99 0.87 -5.12
CA GLU A 62 2.80 1.58 -5.61
C GLU A 62 1.69 1.70 -4.56
N VAL A 63 1.54 0.70 -3.69
CA VAL A 63 0.49 0.71 -2.64
C VAL A 63 1.00 1.35 -1.35
N LEU A 64 2.20 1.01 -0.88
CA LEU A 64 2.68 1.41 0.44
C LEU A 64 3.35 2.78 0.45
N ALA A 65 4.13 3.15 -0.57
CA ALA A 65 4.84 4.42 -0.60
C ALA A 65 3.93 5.65 -0.43
N PRO A 66 2.77 5.78 -1.13
CA PRO A 66 1.89 6.93 -0.92
C PRO A 66 1.30 6.96 0.50
N LEU A 67 0.95 5.80 1.06
CA LEU A 67 0.41 5.70 2.42
C LEU A 67 1.47 6.06 3.48
N ILE A 68 2.70 5.56 3.31
CA ILE A 68 3.85 5.90 4.17
C ILE A 68 4.08 7.41 4.16
N ASN A 69 4.14 8.03 2.98
CA ASN A 69 4.32 9.47 2.84
C ASN A 69 3.20 10.26 3.53
N GLU A 70 1.94 9.88 3.33
CA GLU A 70 0.81 10.55 3.98
C GLU A 70 0.87 10.45 5.51
N VAL A 71 1.28 9.29 6.03
CA VAL A 71 1.44 9.07 7.47
C VAL A 71 2.61 9.87 8.04
N VAL A 72 3.76 9.91 7.35
CA VAL A 72 4.91 10.74 7.75
C VAL A 72 4.51 12.21 7.82
N LEU A 73 3.88 12.74 6.76
CA LEU A 73 3.40 14.12 6.74
C LEU A 73 2.42 14.43 7.89
N PHE A 74 1.53 13.47 8.19
CA PHE A 74 0.60 13.61 9.30
C PHE A 74 1.34 13.67 10.65
N LEU A 75 2.27 12.75 10.91
CA LEU A 75 3.05 12.70 12.15
C LEU A 75 3.96 13.93 12.30
N ASP A 76 4.54 14.43 11.22
CA ASP A 76 5.32 15.67 11.20
C ASP A 76 4.43 16.87 11.53
N SER A 77 3.23 16.93 10.96
CA SER A 77 2.27 17.99 11.28
C SER A 77 1.86 17.97 12.76
N VAL A 78 1.75 16.78 13.35
CA VAL A 78 1.44 16.57 14.76
C VAL A 78 2.61 17.03 15.63
N SER A 79 3.83 16.62 15.30
CA SER A 79 5.03 16.93 16.08
C SER A 79 5.37 18.42 16.02
N ALA A 80 5.20 19.06 14.86
CA ALA A 80 5.34 20.51 14.69
C ALA A 80 4.36 21.26 15.60
N ARG A 81 3.08 20.84 15.64
CA ARG A 81 2.08 21.45 16.52
C ARG A 81 2.42 21.33 18.00
N GLU A 82 3.04 20.24 18.44
CA GLU A 82 3.50 20.08 19.82
C GLU A 82 4.59 21.11 20.18
N ARG A 83 5.54 21.37 19.27
CA ARG A 83 6.62 22.36 19.49
C ARG A 83 6.11 23.80 19.58
N TYR A 84 5.04 24.15 18.84
CA TYR A 84 4.46 25.50 18.84
C TYR A 84 3.39 25.74 19.92
N GLN A 85 3.13 24.76 20.81
CA GLN A 85 2.14 24.90 21.89
C GLN A 85 2.40 26.09 22.83
N SER A 86 3.64 26.59 22.92
CA SER A 86 4.00 27.72 23.77
C SER A 86 3.53 29.09 23.24
N VAL A 87 3.23 29.23 21.94
CA VAL A 87 3.01 30.56 21.32
C VAL A 87 1.53 30.88 21.10
N LEU A 88 0.70 29.88 20.82
CA LEU A 88 -0.74 30.07 20.56
C LEU A 88 -1.52 28.91 21.20
N GLY A 89 -2.10 29.13 22.38
CA GLY A 89 -2.85 28.12 23.17
C GLY A 89 -4.13 27.54 22.53
N LYS A 90 -4.25 27.50 21.18
CA LYS A 90 -5.45 27.10 20.43
C LYS A 90 -5.26 25.88 19.50
N TYR A 91 -4.08 25.25 19.45
CA TYR A 91 -3.77 24.29 18.37
C TYR A 91 -3.93 22.79 18.68
N VAL A 92 -4.30 22.40 19.90
CA VAL A 92 -4.58 20.98 20.20
C VAL A 92 -5.99 20.65 19.69
N ARG A 93 -6.09 19.94 18.55
CA ARG A 93 -7.35 19.40 18.00
C ARG A 93 -7.40 17.87 18.19
N PRO A 94 -7.54 17.37 19.43
CA PRO A 94 -7.34 15.95 19.72
C PRO A 94 -8.39 15.05 19.05
N GLY A 95 -9.59 15.58 18.79
CA GLY A 95 -10.62 14.87 18.04
C GLY A 95 -10.25 14.68 16.56
N HIS A 96 -9.67 15.69 15.92
CA HIS A 96 -9.34 15.64 14.49
C HIS A 96 -8.13 14.74 14.24
N ASP A 97 -7.09 14.87 15.07
CA ASP A 97 -5.90 14.01 14.97
C ASP A 97 -6.24 12.52 15.16
N SER A 98 -7.10 12.20 16.12
CA SER A 98 -7.56 10.82 16.37
C SER A 98 -8.33 10.24 15.18
N VAL A 99 -9.20 11.03 14.54
CA VAL A 99 -9.95 10.60 13.34
C VAL A 99 -9.01 10.36 12.17
N SER A 100 -8.10 11.30 11.90
CA SER A 100 -7.12 11.16 10.81
C SER A 100 -6.19 9.97 11.05
N ALA A 101 -5.72 9.77 12.29
CA ALA A 101 -4.87 8.65 12.65
C ALA A 101 -5.57 7.30 12.44
N ARG A 102 -6.85 7.18 12.83
CA ARG A 102 -7.64 5.95 12.59
C ARG A 102 -7.90 5.69 11.12
N ARG A 103 -8.19 6.73 10.33
CA ARG A 103 -8.36 6.59 8.87
C ARG A 103 -7.09 6.04 8.24
N LEU A 104 -5.94 6.63 8.58
CA LEU A 104 -4.64 6.21 8.05
C LEU A 104 -4.26 4.80 8.53
N LEU A 105 -4.54 4.48 9.79
CA LEU A 105 -4.34 3.14 10.34
C LEU A 105 -5.17 2.11 9.57
N ALA A 106 -6.46 2.38 9.35
CA ALA A 106 -7.33 1.49 8.59
C ALA A 106 -6.85 1.31 7.13
N ALA A 107 -6.33 2.37 6.51
CA ALA A 107 -5.75 2.28 5.17
C ALA A 107 -4.48 1.40 5.14
N LEU A 108 -3.59 1.54 6.13
CA LEU A 108 -2.41 0.68 6.28
C LEU A 108 -2.80 -0.77 6.57
N GLU A 109 -3.81 -1.01 7.41
CA GLU A 109 -4.32 -2.35 7.72
C GLU A 109 -4.99 -3.02 6.51
N ALA A 110 -5.61 -2.24 5.61
CA ALA A 110 -6.19 -2.74 4.37
C ALA A 110 -5.15 -2.97 3.26
N SER A 111 -3.98 -2.34 3.33
CA SER A 111 -2.94 -2.41 2.30
C SER A 111 -2.51 -3.84 1.89
N PRO A 112 -2.42 -4.85 2.79
CA PRO A 112 -2.05 -6.21 2.40
C PRO A 112 -3.09 -6.86 1.48
N ALA A 113 -4.38 -6.54 1.65
CA ALA A 113 -5.43 -7.03 0.77
C ALA A 113 -5.33 -6.40 -0.62
N HIS A 114 -5.05 -5.09 -0.69
CA HIS A 114 -4.84 -4.38 -1.97
C HIS A 114 -3.61 -4.91 -2.73
N ILE A 115 -2.50 -5.14 -2.03
CA ILE A 115 -1.29 -5.73 -2.62
C ILE A 115 -1.60 -7.12 -3.18
N LYS A 116 -2.28 -7.97 -2.40
CA LYS A 116 -2.68 -9.32 -2.86
C LYS A 116 -3.57 -9.25 -4.10
N SER A 117 -4.55 -8.35 -4.13
CA SER A 117 -5.41 -8.16 -5.30
C SER A 117 -4.59 -7.81 -6.54
N ARG A 118 -3.72 -6.79 -6.45
CA ARG A 118 -2.89 -6.37 -7.59
C ARG A 118 -1.95 -7.47 -8.08
N LEU A 119 -1.38 -8.25 -7.17
CA LEU A 119 -0.55 -9.40 -7.53
C LEU A 119 -1.35 -10.48 -8.27
N ILE A 120 -2.60 -10.69 -7.91
CA ILE A 120 -3.48 -11.63 -8.62
C ILE A 120 -3.82 -11.07 -10.01
N ASP A 121 -4.17 -9.78 -10.10
CA ASP A 121 -4.53 -9.13 -11.36
C ASP A 121 -3.36 -9.13 -12.36
N GLU A 122 -2.14 -8.88 -11.90
CA GLU A 122 -0.94 -8.94 -12.74
C GLU A 122 -0.66 -10.37 -13.22
N LYS A 123 -0.79 -11.37 -12.34
CA LYS A 123 -0.66 -12.78 -12.73
C LYS A 123 -1.73 -13.21 -13.73
N LEU A 124 -2.97 -12.78 -13.53
CA LEU A 124 -4.08 -13.07 -14.45
C LEU A 124 -3.83 -12.44 -15.82
N SER A 125 -3.38 -11.18 -15.86
CA SER A 125 -3.05 -10.48 -17.09
C SER A 125 -1.93 -11.17 -17.86
N LEU A 126 -0.87 -11.62 -17.17
CA LEU A 126 0.20 -12.40 -17.76
C LEU A 126 -0.28 -13.76 -18.29
N THR A 127 -1.20 -14.43 -17.58
CA THR A 127 -1.77 -15.69 -18.07
C THR A 127 -2.67 -15.48 -19.28
N GLN A 128 -3.47 -14.41 -19.34
CA GLN A 128 -4.29 -14.09 -20.51
C GLN A 128 -3.44 -13.78 -21.74
N LEU A 129 -2.39 -12.94 -21.60
CA LEU A 129 -1.45 -12.69 -22.69
C LEU A 129 -0.78 -13.97 -23.21
N ARG A 130 -0.45 -14.91 -22.31
CA ARG A 130 0.08 -16.22 -22.70
C ARG A 130 -0.95 -17.06 -23.43
N VAL A 131 -2.22 -17.05 -23.00
CA VAL A 131 -3.28 -17.80 -23.68
C VAL A 131 -3.56 -17.24 -25.08
N ASP A 132 -3.56 -15.91 -25.21
CA ASP A 132 -3.82 -15.23 -26.48
C ASP A 132 -2.70 -15.43 -27.52
N THR A 133 -1.47 -15.72 -27.06
CA THR A 133 -0.32 -15.99 -27.93
C THR A 133 -0.17 -17.47 -28.33
N ILE A 134 -0.87 -18.40 -27.67
CA ILE A 134 -0.89 -19.83 -28.05
C ILE A 134 -1.32 -20.05 -29.52
N PRO A 135 -2.41 -19.44 -30.03
CA PRO A 135 -2.82 -19.66 -31.42
C PRO A 135 -1.79 -19.18 -32.44
N GLU A 136 -1.09 -18.07 -32.19
CA GLU A 136 -0.04 -17.57 -33.08
C GLU A 136 1.18 -18.51 -33.10
N VAL A 137 1.62 -19.00 -31.94
CA VAL A 137 2.73 -19.96 -31.85
C VAL A 137 2.37 -21.30 -32.50
N LEU A 138 1.12 -21.77 -32.35
CA LEU A 138 0.63 -22.98 -33.01
C LEU A 138 0.53 -22.81 -34.53
N ALA A 139 0.10 -21.63 -35.00
CA ALA A 139 0.05 -21.31 -36.43
C ALA A 139 1.45 -21.36 -37.04
N GLU A 140 2.43 -20.66 -36.45
CA GLU A 140 3.82 -20.68 -36.92
C GLU A 140 4.44 -22.08 -36.91
N ALA A 141 4.17 -22.87 -35.86
CA ALA A 141 4.69 -24.24 -35.77
C ALA A 141 4.10 -25.13 -36.88
N SER A 142 2.81 -24.95 -37.20
CA SER A 142 2.14 -25.70 -38.26
C SER A 142 2.63 -25.32 -39.67
N GLU A 143 2.95 -24.05 -39.90
CA GLU A 143 3.54 -23.58 -41.16
C GLU A 143 4.94 -24.16 -41.37
N LYS A 144 5.79 -24.11 -40.33
CA LYS A 144 7.13 -24.72 -40.37
C LYS A 144 7.08 -26.23 -40.63
N GLN A 145 6.10 -26.93 -40.06
CA GLN A 145 5.88 -28.36 -40.35
C GLN A 145 5.44 -28.60 -41.80
N ARG A 146 4.54 -27.77 -42.35
CA ARG A 146 4.12 -27.87 -43.75
C ARG A 146 5.27 -27.64 -44.72
N GLU A 147 6.10 -26.64 -44.48
CA GLU A 147 7.29 -26.37 -45.29
C GLU A 147 8.29 -27.53 -45.25
N ALA A 148 8.56 -28.08 -44.06
CA ALA A 148 9.45 -29.22 -43.90
C ALA A 148 8.94 -30.45 -44.66
N LEU A 149 7.65 -30.76 -44.57
CA LEU A 149 7.02 -31.85 -45.32
C LEU A 149 7.06 -31.61 -46.83
N HIS A 150 6.80 -30.39 -47.28
CA HIS A 150 6.88 -30.05 -48.70
C HIS A 150 8.29 -30.20 -49.26
N ASN A 151 9.31 -29.79 -48.50
CA ASN A 151 10.71 -29.92 -48.88
C ASN A 151 11.16 -31.39 -48.93
N LEU A 152 10.72 -32.22 -47.97
CA LEU A 152 10.95 -33.66 -47.99
C LEU A 152 10.32 -34.32 -49.22
N LEU A 153 9.06 -34.01 -49.52
CA LEU A 153 8.37 -34.54 -50.70
C LEU A 153 9.04 -34.12 -52.01
N ARG A 154 9.47 -32.85 -52.13
CA ARG A 154 10.28 -32.40 -53.28
C ARG A 154 11.57 -33.18 -53.41
N GLY A 155 12.27 -33.43 -52.29
CA GLY A 155 13.49 -34.23 -52.27
C GLY A 155 13.26 -35.65 -52.79
N ILE A 156 12.18 -36.31 -52.34
CA ILE A 156 11.81 -37.66 -52.79
C ILE A 156 11.47 -37.67 -54.28
N ILE A 157 10.69 -36.70 -54.77
CA ILE A 157 10.33 -36.59 -56.19
C ILE A 157 11.58 -36.39 -57.04
N LEU A 158 12.47 -35.47 -56.66
CA LEU A 158 13.72 -35.21 -57.37
C LEU A 158 14.59 -36.47 -57.38
N TRP A 159 14.76 -37.13 -56.23
CA TRP A 159 15.54 -38.36 -56.12
C TRP A 159 15.01 -39.46 -57.06
N ASN A 160 13.71 -39.71 -57.05
CA ASN A 160 13.07 -40.68 -57.94
C ASN A 160 13.16 -40.29 -59.42
N SER A 161 13.33 -39.00 -59.75
CA SER A 161 13.50 -38.53 -61.13
C SER A 161 14.94 -38.71 -61.65
N PHE A 162 15.93 -38.83 -60.77
CA PHE A 162 17.34 -39.02 -61.13
C PHE A 162 17.79 -40.49 -61.16
N PHE A 163 17.10 -41.38 -60.44
CA PHE A 163 17.47 -42.79 -60.31
C PHE A 163 16.51 -43.77 -61.02
N HIS A 164 15.70 -43.27 -61.97
CA HIS A 164 14.85 -44.06 -62.84
C HIS A 164 15.30 -43.96 -64.30
#